data_AF-A0A920JID6-F1
#
_entry.id   AF-A0A920JID6-F1
#
_cell.length_a   1.000
_cell.length_b   1.000
_cell.length_c   1.000
_cell.angle_alpha   90.00
_cell.angle_beta   90.00
_cell.angle_gamma   90.00
#
_symmetry.space_group_name_H-M   'P 1'
#
loop_
_entity.id
_entity.type
_entity.pdbx_description
1 polymer ?
#
loop_
_entity_poly.entity_id
_entity_poly.type
_entity_poly.pdbx_seq_one_letter_code
_entity_poly.pdbx_strand_id
1 'polypeptide(L)'
;MREINLLGQNVNAYRAKDMHGIKLRLADLLHLVADIDGVDRIRFTTSHPLQFTDDLISSFENRKLANYLHLPVQSGSDRILKLRET
;
A
#
# COMPACT_ATOMS: atom_id res chain seq x y z
N MET A 1 -11.69 -16.89 10.55
CA MET A 1 -11.14 -15.56 10.23
C MET A 1 -10.19 -15.71 9.05
N ARG A 2 -10.42 -15.01 7.94
CA ARG A 2 -9.55 -15.06 6.75
C ARG A 2 -8.79 -13.73 6.63
N GLU A 3 -7.46 -13.81 6.70
CA GLU A 3 -6.55 -12.67 6.54
C GLU A 3 -5.77 -12.83 5.22
N ILE A 4 -5.63 -11.73 4.48
CA ILE A 4 -4.81 -11.65 3.27
C ILE A 4 -3.65 -10.70 3.50
N ASN A 5 -2.43 -11.18 3.23
CA ASN A 5 -1.20 -10.40 3.32
C ASN A 5 -0.60 -10.20 1.92
N LEU A 6 -0.58 -8.95 1.45
CA LEU A 6 0.03 -8.58 0.17
C LEU A 6 1.53 -8.31 0.37
N LEU A 7 2.37 -9.05 -0.33
CA LEU A 7 3.82 -9.00 -0.24
C LEU A 7 4.45 -8.68 -1.59
N GLY A 8 5.59 -8.01 -1.57
CA GLY A 8 6.35 -7.66 -2.76
C GLY A 8 7.58 -6.80 -2.41
N GLN A 9 8.52 -6.69 -3.35
CA GLN A 9 9.72 -5.86 -3.17
C GLN A 9 9.38 -4.37 -3.08
N ASN A 10 8.46 -3.90 -3.92
CA ASN A 10 7.87 -2.56 -3.84
C ASN A 10 6.36 -2.66 -4.08
N VAL A 11 5.62 -2.94 -3.00
CA VAL A 11 4.16 -3.12 -3.06
C VAL A 11 3.45 -1.84 -3.50
N ASN A 12 3.96 -0.66 -3.13
CA ASN A 12 3.39 0.65 -3.50
C ASN A 12 3.51 0.95 -5.01
N ALA A 13 4.50 0.36 -5.67
CA ALA A 13 4.65 0.43 -7.13
C ALA A 13 3.76 -0.57 -7.89
N TYR A 14 2.77 -1.20 -7.24
CA TYR A 14 1.82 -2.07 -7.93
C TYR A 14 1.19 -1.33 -9.12
N ARG A 15 1.36 -1.89 -10.31
CA ARG A 15 0.77 -1.41 -11.56
C ARG A 15 0.29 -2.62 -12.34
N ALA A 16 -1.01 -2.71 -12.56
CA ALA A 16 -1.61 -3.72 -13.42
C ALA A 16 -2.57 -3.05 -14.40
N LYS A 17 -3.00 -3.80 -15.41
CA LYS A 17 -4.17 -3.44 -16.21
C LYS A 17 -5.28 -4.43 -15.90
N ASP A 18 -6.50 -3.94 -15.76
CA ASP A 18 -7.66 -4.82 -15.72
C ASP A 18 -7.98 -5.38 -17.12
N MET A 19 -9.06 -6.17 -17.21
CA MET A 19 -9.51 -6.76 -18.47
C MET A 19 -9.97 -5.74 -19.53
N HIS A 20 -10.19 -4.48 -19.14
CA HIS A 20 -10.55 -3.36 -20.00
C HIS A 20 -9.35 -2.45 -20.33
N GLY A 21 -8.16 -2.79 -19.83
CA GLY A 21 -6.94 -2.02 -20.05
C GLY A 21 -6.76 -0.82 -19.11
N ILE A 22 -7.64 -0.65 -18.12
CA ILE A 22 -7.55 0.42 -17.11
C ILE A 22 -6.40 0.13 -16.16
N LYS A 23 -5.56 1.13 -15.92
CA LYS A 23 -4.43 1.01 -15.00
C LYS A 23 -4.93 0.98 -13.55
N LEU A 24 -4.56 -0.08 -12.84
CA LEU A 24 -4.81 -0.25 -11.42
C LEU A 24 -3.54 0.05 -10.62
N ARG A 25 -3.72 0.71 -9.48
CA ARG A 25 -2.71 0.99 -8.46
C ARG A 25 -2.97 0.13 -7.23
N LEU A 26 -2.09 0.24 -6.22
CA LEU A 26 -2.22 -0.53 -4.99
C LEU A 26 -3.56 -0.27 -4.28
N ALA A 27 -4.00 0.99 -4.20
CA ALA A 27 -5.28 1.35 -3.60
C ALA A 27 -6.44 0.57 -4.25
N ASP A 28 -6.47 0.50 -5.59
CA ASP A 28 -7.50 -0.24 -6.32
C ASP A 28 -7.48 -1.74 -5.98
N LEU A 29 -6.27 -2.33 -5.89
CA LEU A 29 -6.12 -3.72 -5.46
C LEU A 29 -6.63 -3.95 -4.03
N LEU A 30 -6.36 -3.03 -3.11
CA LEU A 30 -6.85 -3.12 -1.72
C LEU A 30 -8.37 -3.09 -1.66
N HIS A 31 -9.01 -2.23 -2.46
CA HIS A 31 -10.47 -2.17 -2.58
C HIS A 31 -11.04 -3.47 -3.15
N LEU A 32 -10.46 -3.98 -4.25
CA LEU A 32 -10.88 -5.24 -4.86
C LEU A 32 -10.76 -6.43 -3.89
N VAL A 33 -9.68 -6.49 -3.09
CA VAL A 33 -9.50 -7.55 -2.09
C VAL A 33 -10.49 -7.39 -0.94
N ALA A 34 -10.83 -6.17 -0.55
CA ALA A 34 -11.80 -5.90 0.51
C ALA A 34 -13.23 -6.29 0.12
N ASP A 35 -13.55 -6.28 -1.17
CA ASP A 35 -14.85 -6.69 -1.71
C ASP A 35 -15.02 -8.21 -1.79
N ILE A 36 -13.95 -8.99 -1.56
CA ILE A 36 -14.03 -10.46 -1.53
C ILE A 36 -14.80 -10.92 -0.28
N ASP A 37 -15.86 -11.69 -0.51
CA ASP A 37 -16.65 -12.29 0.56
C ASP A 37 -15.81 -13.20 1.46
N GLY A 38 -15.99 -13.01 2.77
CA GLY A 38 -15.28 -13.76 3.80
C GLY A 38 -13.84 -13.28 4.07
N VAL A 39 -13.37 -12.19 3.45
CA VAL A 39 -12.13 -11.51 3.87
C VAL A 39 -12.42 -10.59 5.05
N ASP A 40 -11.78 -10.89 6.18
CA ASP A 40 -11.95 -10.15 7.44
C ASP A 40 -10.84 -9.11 7.66
N ARG A 41 -9.64 -9.37 7.12
CA ARG A 41 -8.44 -8.53 7.33
C ARG A 41 -7.53 -8.52 6.11
N ILE A 42 -6.97 -7.36 5.82
CA ILE A 42 -5.96 -7.14 4.78
C ILE A 42 -4.75 -6.44 5.41
N ARG A 43 -3.54 -6.92 5.10
CA ARG A 43 -2.29 -6.19 5.38
C ARG A 43 -1.42 -6.12 4.14
N PHE A 44 -0.53 -5.14 4.14
CA PHE A 44 0.60 -5.10 3.24
C PHE A 44 1.80 -4.55 3.99
N THR A 45 3.00 -4.90 3.53
CA THR A 45 4.26 -4.32 4.05
C THR A 45 4.95 -3.61 2.91
N THR A 46 5.39 -2.37 3.15
CA THR A 46 6.15 -1.58 2.17
C THR A 46 7.50 -1.16 2.76
N SER A 47 8.54 -1.20 1.94
CA SER A 47 9.88 -0.69 2.22
C SER A 47 10.06 0.76 1.74
N HIS A 48 9.13 1.29 0.95
CA HIS A 48 9.27 2.56 0.24
C HIS A 48 8.24 3.61 0.72
N PRO A 49 8.58 4.44 1.72
CA PRO A 49 7.64 5.40 2.31
C PRO A 49 7.26 6.54 1.35
N LEU A 50 8.11 6.86 0.36
CA LEU A 50 7.92 7.95 -0.59
C LEU A 50 6.74 7.76 -1.55
N GLN A 51 6.22 6.55 -1.68
CA GLN A 51 5.13 6.22 -2.61
C GLN A 51 3.79 6.07 -1.89
N PHE A 52 3.62 6.74 -0.75
CA PHE A 52 2.37 6.80 -0.02
C PHE A 52 1.52 7.96 -0.56
N THR A 53 0.65 7.65 -1.51
CA THR A 53 -0.20 8.62 -2.21
C THR A 53 -1.53 8.82 -1.48
N ASP A 54 -2.21 9.94 -1.75
CA ASP A 54 -3.50 10.26 -1.10
C ASP A 54 -4.56 9.16 -1.28
N ASP A 55 -4.62 8.52 -2.44
CA ASP A 55 -5.54 7.40 -2.68
C ASP A 55 -5.24 6.18 -1.79
N LEU A 56 -3.95 5.91 -1.53
CA LEU A 56 -3.55 4.83 -0.65
C LEU A 56 -3.87 5.16 0.81
N ILE A 57 -3.75 6.44 1.20
CA ILE A 57 -4.18 6.94 2.51
C ILE A 57 -5.69 6.75 2.68
N SER A 58 -6.50 7.17 1.70
CA SER A 58 -7.96 7.02 1.75
C SER A 58 -8.41 5.55 1.87
N SER A 59 -7.65 4.59 1.32
CA SER A 59 -7.95 3.17 1.50
C SER A 59 -7.96 2.70 2.96
N PHE A 60 -7.27 3.41 3.88
CA PHE A 60 -7.29 3.10 5.32
C PHE A 60 -8.60 3.45 6.02
N GLU A 61 -9.54 4.16 5.37
CA GLU A 61 -10.91 4.30 5.88
C GLU A 61 -11.63 2.94 5.94
N ASN A 62 -11.19 1.97 5.14
CA ASN A 62 -11.73 0.62 5.16
C ASN A 62 -11.25 -0.16 6.40
N ARG A 63 -12.17 -0.50 7.29
CA ARG A 63 -11.88 -1.24 8.54
C ARG A 63 -11.27 -2.64 8.35
N LYS A 64 -11.40 -3.23 7.15
CA LYS A 64 -10.73 -4.50 6.82
C LYS A 64 -9.22 -4.31 6.65
N LEU A 65 -8.78 -3.11 6.27
CA LEU A 65 -7.37 -2.77 6.20
C LEU A 65 -6.81 -2.63 7.61
N ALA A 66 -5.69 -3.32 7.89
CA ALA A 66 -5.07 -3.22 9.20
C ALA A 66 -4.53 -1.80 9.43
N ASN A 67 -4.85 -1.20 10.59
CA ASN A 67 -4.28 0.06 11.09
C ASN A 67 -2.81 -0.11 11.53
N TYR A 68 -1.98 -0.65 10.65
CA TYR A 68 -0.56 -0.85 10.87
C TYR A 68 0.18 -0.55 9.59
N LEU A 69 1.09 0.42 9.66
CA LEU A 69 1.92 0.82 8.55
C LEU A 69 3.38 0.83 8.99
N HIS A 70 4.18 -0.06 8.39
CA HIS A 70 5.62 -0.09 8.62
C HIS A 70 6.30 0.90 7.65
N LEU A 71 6.53 2.14 8.09
CA LEU A 71 7.28 3.15 7.34
C LEU A 71 8.70 3.30 7.93
N PRO A 72 9.73 2.71 7.31
CA PRO A 72 11.11 2.97 7.71
C PRO A 72 11.55 4.35 7.19
N VAL A 73 11.27 5.39 7.97
CA VAL A 73 11.80 6.74 7.68
C VAL A 73 13.32 6.75 7.94
N GLN A 74 14.10 7.15 6.92
CA GLN A 74 15.56 7.07 6.97
C GLN A 74 16.20 8.15 7.86
N SER A 75 15.56 9.32 7.97
CA SER A 75 15.97 10.45 8.80
C SER A 75 14.83 11.47 8.92
N GLY A 76 14.72 12.15 10.07
CA GLY A 76 13.80 13.29 10.27
C GLY A 76 14.40 14.66 9.89
N SER A 77 15.63 14.70 9.38
CA SER A 77 16.27 15.93 8.90
C SER A 77 16.27 15.98 7.38
N ASP A 78 15.61 16.98 6.80
CA ASP A 78 15.53 17.18 5.34
C ASP A 78 16.91 17.18 4.66
N ARG A 79 17.92 17.75 5.32
CA ARG A 79 19.30 17.78 4.83
C ARG A 79 19.88 16.37 4.70
N ILE A 80 19.65 15.52 5.70
CA ILE A 80 20.16 14.14 5.72
C ILE A 80 19.34 13.25 4.79
N LEU A 81 18.04 13.50 4.66
CA LEU A 81 17.16 12.76 3.76
C LEU A 81 17.63 12.92 2.30
N LYS A 82 17.89 14.15 1.86
CA LYS A 82 18.40 14.44 0.51
C LYS A 82 19.77 13.80 0.21
N LEU A 83 20.63 13.65 1.22
CA LEU A 83 21.94 13.00 1.07
C LEU A 83 21.86 11.48 0.90
N ARG A 84 20.75 10.85 1.26
CA ARG A 84 20.53 9.39 1.09
C ARG A 84 19.73 9.03 -0.17
N GLU A 85 19.18 10.02 -0.86
CA GLU A 85 18.41 9.86 -2.11
C GLU A 85 19.26 10.07 -3.37
N THR A 86 20.56 10.37 -3.23
CA THR A 86 21.55 10.47 -4.33
C THR A 86 22.45 9.24 -4.33
#